data_AF-A0A0M4GWM5-F1
#
_entry.id   AF-A0A0M4GWM5-F1
#
_cell.length_a   1.000
_cell.length_b   1.000
_cell.length_c   1.000
_cell.angle_alpha   90.00
_cell.angle_beta   90.00
_cell.angle_gamma   90.00
#
_symmetry.space_group_name_H-M   'P 1'
#
loop_
_entity.id
_entity.type
_entity.pdbx_description
1 polymer ?
#
loop_
_entity_poly.entity_id
_entity_poly.type
_entity_poly.pdbx_seq_one_letter_code
_entity_poly.pdbx_strand_id
1 'polypeptide(L)'
;MTMYVALNENNNLVQIENVERGLACKCTCFECGETVIARKGDIKEHHFAHASNKESCNINPESVLHKYAKEVILESMGLMLPAVPNTEDNEAAWWTFDKIIPEFHLGLIRPDLACYYNDEPVFIEIAVTHFIDENKLKIIESMNVNTLEIDLSSLLQTELVIPSEQAKKLILESLDHKSWLYPQAPKVIKNGVEGKISKNPLEATEQLATNTTPNVSSWEDYQFTINGIWVRARKFSSGMLSVSCIYNPEIIAMLKQWRNEGGGRFDQRYRSWNYWQPFSATVLERLELMHAPNDIKHH
;
A
#
# COMPACT_ATOMS: atom_id res chain seq x y z
N MET A 1 16.77 -30.36 3.70
CA MET A 1 15.75 -29.93 2.71
C MET A 1 16.44 -29.41 1.47
N THR A 2 15.82 -29.62 0.31
CA THR A 2 16.33 -29.14 -0.98
C THR A 2 15.84 -27.70 -1.20
N MET A 3 16.73 -26.80 -1.65
CA MET A 3 16.38 -25.40 -1.91
C MET A 3 16.12 -25.20 -3.40
N TYR A 4 14.90 -24.80 -3.77
CA TYR A 4 14.51 -24.56 -5.17
C TYR A 4 14.39 -23.08 -5.52
N VAL A 5 14.43 -22.20 -4.51
CA VAL A 5 14.37 -20.75 -4.67
C VAL A 5 15.62 -20.07 -4.14
N ALA A 6 15.98 -18.96 -4.75
CA ALA A 6 17.08 -18.09 -4.35
C ALA A 6 16.78 -16.64 -4.75
N LEU A 7 17.68 -15.72 -4.39
CA LEU A 7 17.63 -14.33 -4.81
C LEU A 7 18.68 -14.08 -5.89
N ASN A 8 18.33 -13.35 -6.94
CA ASN A 8 19.29 -12.95 -7.97
C ASN A 8 20.06 -11.68 -7.58
N GLU A 9 20.92 -11.17 -8.48
CA GLU A 9 21.73 -9.97 -8.24
C GLU A 9 20.91 -8.69 -7.99
N ASN A 10 19.63 -8.67 -8.41
CA ASN A 10 18.69 -7.58 -8.17
C ASN A 10 17.82 -7.78 -6.91
N ASN A 11 18.12 -8.81 -6.11
CA ASN A 11 17.37 -9.18 -4.91
C ASN A 11 15.92 -9.65 -5.18
N ASN A 12 15.65 -10.10 -6.42
CA ASN A 12 14.37 -10.69 -6.81
C ASN A 12 14.39 -12.20 -6.65
N LEU A 13 13.25 -12.79 -6.29
CA LEU A 13 13.08 -14.22 -6.19
C LEU A 13 13.21 -14.90 -7.57
N VAL A 14 13.94 -16.01 -7.60
CA VAL A 14 14.13 -16.84 -8.80
C VAL A 14 13.99 -18.33 -8.48
N GLN A 15 13.40 -19.07 -9.41
CA GLN A 15 13.35 -20.53 -9.40
C GLN A 15 14.64 -21.14 -9.95
N ILE A 16 15.04 -22.29 -9.42
CA ILE A 16 16.25 -23.00 -9.88
C ILE A 16 16.17 -23.29 -11.38
N GLU A 17 15.00 -23.61 -11.92
CA GLU A 17 14.76 -23.91 -13.34
C GLU A 17 15.14 -22.74 -14.25
N ASN A 18 14.97 -21.50 -13.77
CA ASN A 18 15.06 -20.28 -14.57
C ASN A 18 16.42 -19.55 -14.48
N VAL A 19 17.40 -20.12 -13.77
CA VAL A 19 18.75 -19.51 -13.64
C VAL A 19 19.83 -20.25 -14.42
N GLU A 20 20.97 -19.61 -14.64
CA GLU A 20 22.14 -20.29 -15.21
C GLU A 20 22.70 -21.36 -14.27
N ARG A 21 23.39 -22.37 -14.82
CA ARG A 21 24.02 -23.43 -14.02
C ARG A 21 25.25 -22.89 -13.27
N GLY A 22 25.48 -23.42 -12.07
CA GLY A 22 26.69 -23.19 -11.30
C GLY A 22 26.69 -21.83 -10.60
N LEU A 23 27.87 -21.22 -10.47
CA LEU A 23 28.04 -19.88 -9.90
C LEU A 23 27.63 -18.76 -10.87
N ALA A 24 27.41 -19.08 -12.14
CA ALA A 24 26.98 -18.11 -13.15
C ALA A 24 25.59 -17.53 -12.85
N CYS A 25 24.75 -18.23 -12.06
CA CYS A 25 23.47 -17.69 -11.61
C CYS A 25 23.60 -16.42 -10.75
N LYS A 26 24.77 -16.20 -10.11
CA LYS A 26 25.02 -15.11 -9.15
C LYS A 26 23.94 -14.99 -8.07
N CYS A 27 23.35 -16.12 -7.67
CA CYS A 27 22.28 -16.12 -6.69
C CYS A 27 22.81 -16.15 -5.25
N THR A 28 22.00 -15.65 -4.32
CA THR A 28 22.19 -15.78 -2.89
C THR A 28 21.03 -16.52 -2.23
N CYS A 29 21.31 -17.18 -1.11
CA CYS A 29 20.32 -17.86 -0.30
C CYS A 29 19.33 -16.83 0.26
N PHE A 30 18.03 -17.11 0.09
CA PHE A 30 16.95 -16.27 0.63
C PHE A 30 17.04 -16.07 2.16
N GLU A 31 17.44 -17.10 2.90
CA GLU A 31 17.44 -17.08 4.37
C GLU A 31 18.68 -16.40 4.96
N CYS A 32 19.88 -16.77 4.47
CA CYS A 32 21.14 -16.36 5.11
C CYS A 32 21.97 -15.38 4.27
N GLY A 33 21.58 -15.10 3.03
CA GLY A 33 22.30 -14.21 2.12
C GLY A 33 23.61 -14.76 1.53
N GLU A 34 24.06 -15.97 1.92
CA GLU A 34 25.28 -16.56 1.34
C GLU A 34 25.11 -16.89 -0.15
N THR A 35 26.19 -16.80 -0.92
CA THR A 35 26.22 -17.23 -2.32
C THR A 35 25.84 -18.70 -2.44
N VAL A 36 24.97 -18.99 -3.42
CA VAL A 36 24.56 -20.36 -3.75
C VAL A 36 25.01 -20.75 -5.16
N ILE A 37 25.14 -22.04 -5.38
CA ILE A 37 25.47 -22.68 -6.65
C ILE A 37 24.19 -23.33 -7.17
N ALA A 38 23.79 -23.00 -8.41
CA ALA A 38 22.71 -23.68 -9.11
C ALA A 38 23.17 -25.06 -9.61
N ARG A 39 22.85 -26.13 -8.88
CA ARG A 39 23.18 -27.50 -9.27
C ARG A 39 22.08 -28.03 -10.19
N LYS A 40 22.42 -28.13 -11.48
CA LYS A 40 21.57 -28.66 -12.54
C LYS A 40 22.24 -29.86 -13.21
N GLY A 41 21.51 -30.95 -13.38
CA GLY A 41 22.00 -32.15 -14.02
C GLY A 41 20.89 -33.14 -14.33
N ASP A 42 21.15 -34.07 -15.24
CA ASP A 42 20.10 -34.92 -15.83
C ASP A 42 19.65 -36.07 -14.91
N ILE A 43 20.41 -36.34 -13.85
CA ILE A 43 20.20 -37.50 -12.94
C ILE A 43 19.63 -37.06 -11.60
N LYS A 44 20.06 -35.91 -11.07
CA LYS A 44 19.65 -35.41 -9.76
C LYS A 44 18.74 -34.20 -9.94
N GLU A 45 17.73 -34.08 -9.09
CA GLU A 45 16.86 -32.91 -9.06
C GLU A 45 17.66 -31.61 -8.96
N HIS A 46 17.20 -30.62 -9.71
CA HIS A 46 17.79 -29.29 -9.70
C HIS A 46 17.60 -28.64 -8.35
N HIS A 47 18.66 -28.04 -7.81
CA HIS A 47 18.59 -27.32 -6.55
C HIS A 47 19.70 -26.29 -6.39
N PHE A 48 19.49 -25.36 -5.48
CA PHE A 48 20.52 -24.50 -4.94
C PHE A 48 21.26 -25.19 -3.79
N ALA A 49 22.58 -25.01 -3.74
CA ALA A 49 23.42 -25.44 -2.63
C ALA A 49 24.37 -24.29 -2.24
N HIS A 50 24.67 -24.13 -0.95
CA HIS A 50 25.62 -23.10 -0.51
C HIS A 50 27.01 -23.34 -1.11
N ALA A 51 27.63 -22.27 -1.61
CA ALA A 51 28.99 -22.34 -2.15
C ALA A 51 30.02 -22.71 -1.07
N SER A 52 29.74 -22.36 0.20
CA SER A 52 30.52 -22.72 1.39
C SER A 52 30.44 -24.20 1.76
N ASN A 53 29.59 -24.99 1.09
CA ASN A 53 29.23 -26.37 1.46
C ASN A 53 28.62 -26.52 2.86
N LYS A 54 28.12 -25.44 3.47
CA LYS A 54 27.31 -25.57 4.69
C LYS A 54 26.00 -26.30 4.42
N GLU A 55 25.35 -26.75 5.48
CA GLU A 55 24.03 -27.38 5.40
C GLU A 55 23.00 -26.46 4.74
N SER A 56 22.07 -27.04 3.99
CA SER A 56 20.99 -26.30 3.33
C SER A 56 20.13 -25.58 4.36
N CYS A 57 19.83 -24.31 4.11
CA CYS A 57 18.93 -23.53 4.95
C CYS A 57 17.50 -24.07 4.82
N ASN A 58 16.74 -23.96 5.90
CA ASN A 58 15.31 -24.14 5.84
C ASN A 58 14.69 -22.84 5.31
N ILE A 59 14.14 -22.88 4.11
CA ILE A 59 13.48 -21.71 3.50
C ILE A 59 12.00 -21.75 3.88
N ASN A 60 11.53 -20.74 4.61
CA ASN A 60 10.11 -20.64 4.97
C ASN A 60 9.26 -20.26 3.73
N PRO A 61 8.34 -21.13 3.28
CA PRO A 61 7.46 -20.82 2.14
C PRO A 61 6.61 -19.56 2.36
N GLU A 62 6.24 -19.26 3.60
CA GLU A 62 5.51 -18.05 3.97
C GLU A 62 6.29 -16.79 3.59
N SER A 63 7.55 -16.72 4.02
CA SER A 63 8.42 -15.58 3.77
C SER A 63 8.73 -15.43 2.28
N VAL A 64 8.85 -16.54 1.56
CA VAL A 64 9.04 -16.54 0.09
C VAL A 64 7.81 -15.97 -0.60
N LEU A 65 6.61 -16.45 -0.26
CA LEU A 65 5.37 -15.97 -0.86
C LEU A 65 5.10 -14.49 -0.55
N HIS A 66 5.33 -14.07 0.70
CA HIS A 66 5.19 -12.67 1.11
C HIS A 66 6.12 -11.74 0.34
N LYS A 67 7.41 -12.11 0.23
CA LYS A 67 8.38 -11.35 -0.58
C LYS A 67 7.97 -11.33 -2.06
N TYR A 68 7.57 -12.47 -2.62
CA TYR A 68 7.17 -12.55 -4.03
C TYR A 68 5.98 -11.65 -4.34
N ALA A 69 4.98 -11.61 -3.47
CA ALA A 69 3.82 -10.75 -3.63
C ALA A 69 4.19 -9.26 -3.62
N LYS A 70 5.10 -8.85 -2.72
CA LYS A 70 5.64 -7.48 -2.72
C LYS A 70 6.36 -7.16 -4.02
N GLU A 71 7.24 -8.05 -4.48
CA GLU A 71 7.98 -7.88 -5.73
C GLU A 71 7.03 -7.71 -6.92
N VAL A 72 6.05 -8.61 -7.05
CA VAL A 72 5.07 -8.60 -8.14
C VAL A 72 4.28 -7.29 -8.19
N ILE A 73 3.83 -6.77 -7.04
CA ILE A 73 3.08 -5.52 -6.97
C ILE A 73 3.97 -4.30 -7.24
N LEU A 74 5.22 -4.32 -6.74
CA LEU A 74 6.20 -3.27 -7.01
C LEU A 74 6.55 -3.18 -8.50
N GLU A 75 6.70 -4.32 -9.17
CA GLU A 75 7.01 -4.38 -10.61
C GLU A 75 5.82 -3.99 -11.48
N SER A 76 4.59 -4.38 -11.10
CA SER A 76 3.40 -4.08 -11.89
C SER A 76 2.94 -2.63 -11.77
N MET A 77 3.32 -1.95 -10.69
CA MET A 77 2.82 -0.61 -10.33
C MET A 77 1.28 -0.53 -10.29
N GLY A 78 0.61 -1.66 -10.06
CA GLY A 78 -0.84 -1.73 -10.11
C GLY A 78 -1.42 -3.09 -9.78
N LEU A 79 -2.71 -3.11 -9.44
CA LEU A 79 -3.40 -4.26 -8.86
C LEU A 79 -4.90 -4.16 -9.14
N MET A 80 -5.55 -5.28 -9.47
CA MET A 80 -7.00 -5.37 -9.48
C MET A 80 -7.54 -5.32 -8.05
N LEU A 81 -8.40 -4.35 -7.77
CA LEU A 81 -9.00 -4.11 -6.46
C LEU A 81 -10.52 -4.31 -6.48
N PRO A 82 -11.11 -4.84 -5.40
CA PRO A 82 -12.56 -4.86 -5.26
C PRO A 82 -13.11 -3.43 -5.14
N ALA A 83 -14.39 -3.26 -5.44
CA ALA A 83 -15.07 -1.98 -5.26
C ALA A 83 -14.86 -1.42 -3.85
N VAL A 84 -14.54 -0.13 -3.73
CA VAL A 84 -14.33 0.51 -2.43
C VAL A 84 -15.69 0.67 -1.75
N PRO A 85 -15.88 0.11 -0.54
CA PRO A 85 -17.17 0.21 0.14
C PRO A 85 -17.60 1.65 0.39
N ASN A 86 -18.91 1.90 0.33
CA ASN A 86 -19.53 3.20 0.61
C ASN A 86 -19.13 4.33 -0.37
N THR A 87 -18.63 3.99 -1.55
CA THR A 87 -18.39 4.95 -2.64
C THR A 87 -19.43 4.77 -3.74
N GLU A 88 -19.63 5.81 -4.55
CA GLU A 88 -20.54 5.74 -5.72
C GLU A 88 -19.99 4.77 -6.78
N ASP A 89 -18.66 4.62 -6.83
CA ASP A 89 -17.93 3.66 -7.67
C ASP A 89 -18.01 2.24 -7.09
N ASN A 90 -19.08 1.53 -7.46
CA ASN A 90 -19.36 0.17 -6.98
C ASN A 90 -18.73 -0.95 -7.84
N GLU A 91 -17.69 -0.64 -8.63
CA GLU A 91 -17.06 -1.62 -9.52
C GLU A 91 -15.64 -1.95 -9.11
N ALA A 92 -15.29 -3.23 -9.22
CA ALA A 92 -13.90 -3.66 -9.11
C ALA A 92 -13.10 -3.13 -10.30
N ALA A 93 -11.90 -2.63 -10.06
CA ALA A 93 -11.11 -1.96 -11.08
C ALA A 93 -9.61 -2.19 -10.90
N TRP A 94 -8.87 -2.11 -12.01
CA TRP A 94 -7.42 -2.07 -11.98
C TRP A 94 -6.94 -0.69 -11.55
N TRP A 95 -6.28 -0.61 -10.40
CA TRP A 95 -5.67 0.62 -9.91
C TRP A 95 -4.22 0.67 -10.35
N THR A 96 -3.84 1.73 -11.06
CA THR A 96 -2.44 2.04 -11.38
C THR A 96 -1.93 3.05 -10.36
N PHE A 97 -0.89 2.68 -9.64
CA PHE A 97 -0.33 3.50 -8.58
C PHE A 97 0.73 4.47 -9.14
N ASP A 98 0.68 5.72 -8.69
CA ASP A 98 1.69 6.73 -9.00
C ASP A 98 3.04 6.40 -8.35
N LYS A 99 2.98 5.72 -7.20
CA LYS A 99 4.12 5.43 -6.34
C LYS A 99 3.79 4.27 -5.42
N ILE A 100 4.76 3.38 -5.22
CA ILE A 100 4.68 2.31 -4.23
C ILE A 100 5.91 2.40 -3.34
N ILE A 101 5.69 2.39 -2.03
CA ILE A 101 6.74 2.40 -1.02
C ILE A 101 6.64 1.09 -0.25
N PRO A 102 7.61 0.18 -0.38
CA PRO A 102 7.65 -0.99 0.47
C PRO A 102 8.02 -0.60 1.89
N GLU A 103 7.43 -1.30 2.86
CA GLU A 103 7.84 -1.27 4.26
C GLU A 103 7.78 0.12 4.92
N PHE A 104 6.72 0.86 4.62
CA PHE A 104 6.53 2.24 5.06
C PHE A 104 6.27 2.32 6.57
N HIS A 105 7.12 3.02 7.32
CA HIS A 105 6.92 3.25 8.75
C HIS A 105 5.99 4.47 8.95
N LEU A 106 4.82 4.24 9.56
CA LEU A 106 3.87 5.29 9.88
C LEU A 106 3.50 5.24 11.36
N GLY A 107 4.26 5.96 12.18
CA GLY A 107 4.05 6.02 13.63
C GLY A 107 4.12 4.62 14.25
N LEU A 108 2.95 4.09 14.62
CA LEU A 108 2.78 2.80 15.31
C LEU A 108 2.58 1.60 14.38
N ILE A 109 2.39 1.81 13.07
CA ILE A 109 2.19 0.72 12.11
C ILE A 109 3.26 0.74 11.01
N ARG A 110 3.45 -0.44 10.42
CA ARG A 110 4.24 -0.62 9.20
C ARG A 110 3.40 -1.45 8.22
N PRO A 111 2.65 -0.82 7.31
CA PRO A 111 2.06 -1.53 6.19
C PRO A 111 3.12 -2.17 5.32
N ASP A 112 2.76 -3.29 4.70
CA ASP A 112 3.64 -4.00 3.78
C ASP A 112 3.99 -3.14 2.57
N LEU A 113 2.98 -2.48 1.99
CA LEU A 113 3.14 -1.50 0.93
C LEU A 113 2.26 -0.27 1.22
N ALA A 114 2.83 0.92 1.03
CA ALA A 114 2.08 2.16 0.91
C ALA A 114 2.07 2.60 -0.56
N CYS A 115 0.92 2.41 -1.20
CA CYS A 115 0.66 2.78 -2.58
C CYS A 115 0.02 4.18 -2.61
N TYR A 116 0.18 4.90 -3.72
CA TYR A 116 -0.45 6.19 -3.94
C TYR A 116 -1.28 6.11 -5.21
N TYR A 117 -2.56 6.47 -5.10
CA TYR A 117 -3.50 6.53 -6.20
C TYR A 117 -4.17 7.89 -6.19
N ASN A 118 -4.03 8.67 -7.26
CA ASN A 118 -4.49 10.07 -7.32
C ASN A 118 -3.95 10.91 -6.15
N ASP A 119 -2.65 10.74 -5.86
CA ASP A 119 -1.94 11.34 -4.72
C ASP A 119 -2.45 10.97 -3.32
N GLU A 120 -3.47 10.11 -3.20
CA GLU A 120 -3.97 9.61 -1.92
C GLU A 120 -3.33 8.27 -1.55
N PRO A 121 -2.98 8.06 -0.27
CA PRO A 121 -2.38 6.83 0.20
C PRO A 121 -3.41 5.68 0.23
N VAL A 122 -2.95 4.49 -0.16
CA VAL A 122 -3.64 3.22 0.01
C VAL A 122 -2.65 2.23 0.60
N PHE A 123 -2.99 1.62 1.73
CA PHE A 123 -2.16 0.57 2.32
C PHE A 123 -2.56 -0.79 1.79
N ILE A 124 -1.56 -1.61 1.52
CA ILE A 124 -1.73 -3.02 1.18
C ILE A 124 -0.98 -3.83 2.24
N GLU A 125 -1.67 -4.82 2.78
CA GLU A 125 -1.20 -5.75 3.78
C GLU A 125 -1.31 -7.15 3.19
N ILE A 126 -0.20 -7.90 3.19
CA ILE A 126 -0.14 -9.23 2.58
C ILE A 126 -0.16 -10.23 3.73
N ALA A 127 -1.28 -10.94 3.87
CA ALA A 127 -1.45 -12.00 4.85
C ALA A 127 -1.08 -13.34 4.23
N VAL A 128 -0.34 -14.16 4.98
CA VAL A 128 -0.03 -15.53 4.55
C VAL A 128 -0.38 -16.53 5.64
N THR A 129 0.23 -16.44 6.83
CA THR A 129 -0.28 -17.15 8.02
C THR A 129 -0.69 -16.20 9.15
N HIS A 130 -0.30 -14.93 9.04
CA HIS A 130 -0.61 -13.88 9.99
C HIS A 130 -1.49 -12.82 9.32
N PHE A 131 -2.71 -12.68 9.81
CA PHE A 131 -3.66 -11.64 9.40
C PHE A 131 -3.55 -10.43 10.33
N ILE A 132 -4.08 -9.29 9.89
CA ILE A 132 -4.14 -8.10 10.75
C ILE A 132 -4.98 -8.37 12.00
N ASP A 133 -4.40 -8.08 13.17
CA ASP A 133 -5.11 -8.15 14.44
C ASP A 133 -5.99 -6.91 14.70
N GLU A 134 -6.89 -7.03 15.67
CA GLU A 134 -7.83 -5.97 16.03
C GLU A 134 -7.15 -4.68 16.52
N ASN A 135 -5.97 -4.76 17.12
CA ASN A 135 -5.27 -3.57 17.63
C ASN A 135 -4.67 -2.78 16.47
N LYS A 136 -4.02 -3.46 15.53
CA LYS A 136 -3.50 -2.85 14.31
C LYS A 136 -4.63 -2.30 13.45
N LEU A 137 -5.76 -3.02 13.35
CA LEU A 137 -6.95 -2.55 12.64
C LEU A 137 -7.49 -1.23 13.23
N LYS A 138 -7.63 -1.11 14.56
CA LYS A 138 -8.06 0.14 15.20
C LYS A 138 -7.13 1.32 14.90
N ILE A 139 -5.83 1.08 14.83
CA ILE A 139 -4.86 2.12 14.47
C ILE A 139 -5.07 2.53 13.00
N ILE A 140 -5.23 1.57 12.09
CA ILE A 140 -5.53 1.82 10.67
C ILE A 140 -6.83 2.62 10.51
N GLU A 141 -7.90 2.24 11.21
CA GLU A 141 -9.17 2.97 11.21
C GLU A 141 -9.00 4.41 11.70
N SER A 142 -8.21 4.64 12.76
CA SER A 142 -7.92 5.99 13.27
C SER A 142 -7.11 6.86 12.30
N MET A 143 -6.39 6.23 11.35
CA MET A 143 -5.64 6.93 10.30
C MET A 143 -6.51 7.32 9.11
N ASN A 144 -7.72 6.79 8.99
CA ASN A 144 -8.65 7.06 7.89
C ASN A 144 -8.05 6.79 6.49
N VAL A 145 -7.12 5.84 6.39
CA VAL A 145 -6.45 5.47 5.12
C VAL A 145 -7.02 4.16 4.59
N ASN A 146 -7.42 4.14 3.32
CA ASN A 146 -7.89 2.94 2.65
C ASN A 146 -6.84 1.84 2.77
N THR A 147 -7.25 0.68 3.30
CA THR A 147 -6.35 -0.42 3.59
C THR A 147 -6.95 -1.72 3.07
N LEU A 148 -6.22 -2.37 2.18
CA LEU A 148 -6.55 -3.65 1.59
C LEU A 148 -5.71 -4.76 2.22
N GLU A 149 -6.34 -5.87 2.58
CA GLU A 149 -5.65 -7.11 2.90
C GLU A 149 -5.71 -8.05 1.68
N ILE A 150 -4.57 -8.65 1.33
CA ILE A 150 -4.44 -9.70 0.34
C ILE A 150 -4.13 -11.00 1.08
N ASP A 151 -5.09 -11.93 1.10
CA ASP A 151 -4.96 -13.24 1.70
C ASP A 151 -4.29 -14.22 0.73
N LEU A 152 -3.04 -14.60 1.00
CA LEU A 152 -2.31 -15.59 0.20
C LEU A 152 -2.16 -16.93 0.93
N SER A 153 -2.87 -17.14 2.03
CA SER A 153 -2.81 -18.38 2.83
C SER A 153 -3.16 -19.62 2.01
N SER A 154 -4.09 -19.49 1.07
CA SER A 154 -4.51 -20.57 0.18
C SER A 154 -3.38 -21.03 -0.74
N LEU A 155 -2.51 -20.12 -1.19
CA LEU A 155 -1.41 -20.46 -2.10
C LEU A 155 -0.37 -21.36 -1.42
N LEU A 156 -0.20 -21.29 -0.09
CA LEU A 156 0.68 -22.21 0.64
C LEU A 156 0.23 -23.67 0.59
N GLN A 157 -1.07 -23.91 0.39
CA GLN A 157 -1.66 -25.25 0.40
C GLN A 157 -1.70 -25.87 -1.01
N THR A 158 -1.32 -25.11 -2.03
CA THR A 158 -1.30 -25.56 -3.42
C THR A 158 0.08 -26.06 -3.83
N GLU A 159 0.14 -26.89 -4.89
CA GLU A 159 1.41 -27.27 -5.54
C GLU A 159 1.96 -26.15 -6.45
N LEU A 160 1.52 -24.91 -6.25
CA LEU A 160 1.89 -23.78 -7.08
C LEU A 160 3.35 -23.39 -6.83
N VAL A 161 4.16 -23.43 -7.89
CA VAL A 161 5.55 -23.02 -7.84
C VAL A 161 5.63 -21.49 -7.71
N ILE A 162 6.49 -21.00 -6.80
CA ILE A 162 6.71 -19.57 -6.55
C ILE A 162 8.21 -19.27 -6.63
N PRO A 163 8.68 -18.33 -7.46
CA PRO A 163 7.94 -17.48 -8.39
C PRO A 163 7.36 -18.22 -9.61
N SER A 164 6.19 -17.78 -10.11
CA SER A 164 5.59 -18.22 -11.39
C SER A 164 4.60 -17.18 -11.94
N GLU A 165 4.35 -17.24 -13.25
CA GLU A 165 3.35 -16.40 -13.92
C GLU A 165 1.92 -16.67 -13.41
N GLN A 166 1.58 -17.91 -13.08
CA GLN A 166 0.27 -18.22 -12.50
C GLN A 166 0.11 -17.56 -11.12
N ALA A 167 1.11 -17.65 -10.24
CA ALA A 167 1.08 -16.98 -8.94
C ALA A 167 1.02 -15.45 -9.09
N LYS A 168 1.78 -14.88 -10.03
CA LYS A 168 1.75 -13.45 -10.37
C LYS A 168 0.34 -13.00 -10.75
N LYS A 169 -0.31 -13.74 -11.65
CA LYS A 169 -1.68 -13.46 -12.08
C LYS A 169 -2.68 -13.52 -10.93
N LEU A 170 -2.58 -14.52 -10.05
CA LEU A 170 -3.46 -14.62 -8.89
C LEU A 170 -3.30 -13.41 -7.96
N ILE A 171 -2.06 -13.01 -7.66
CA ILE A 171 -1.76 -11.85 -6.81
C ILE A 171 -2.32 -10.56 -7.45
N LEU A 172 -2.07 -10.33 -8.74
CA LEU A 172 -2.41 -9.08 -9.40
C LEU A 172 -3.88 -8.97 -9.82
N GLU A 173 -4.49 -10.04 -10.31
CA GLU A 173 -5.77 -9.97 -11.02
C GLU A 173 -6.94 -10.56 -10.23
N SER A 174 -6.70 -11.57 -9.37
CA SER A 174 -7.80 -12.22 -8.64
C SER A 174 -8.41 -11.30 -7.59
N LEU A 175 -9.73 -11.37 -7.40
CA LEU A 175 -10.47 -10.63 -6.37
C LEU A 175 -10.83 -11.51 -5.16
N ASP A 176 -10.80 -12.84 -5.31
CA ASP A 176 -11.35 -13.79 -4.33
C ASP A 176 -10.67 -13.72 -2.95
N HIS A 177 -9.48 -13.15 -2.91
CA HIS A 177 -8.66 -13.04 -1.70
C HIS A 177 -8.26 -11.61 -1.37
N LYS A 178 -9.03 -10.63 -1.83
CA LYS A 178 -8.79 -9.21 -1.56
C LYS A 178 -9.96 -8.63 -0.83
N SER A 179 -9.70 -8.03 0.33
CA SER A 179 -10.74 -7.43 1.16
C SER A 179 -10.28 -6.05 1.66
N TRP A 180 -11.21 -5.10 1.69
CA TRP A 180 -10.98 -3.82 2.32
C TRP A 180 -11.09 -4.00 3.84
N LEU A 181 -9.98 -3.81 4.54
CA LEU A 181 -9.97 -3.64 6.01
C LEU A 181 -10.44 -2.23 6.39
N TYR A 182 -10.23 -1.26 5.50
CA TYR A 182 -10.80 0.07 5.60
C TYR A 182 -10.99 0.67 4.18
N PRO A 183 -12.13 1.30 3.87
CA PRO A 183 -13.34 1.38 4.70
C PRO A 183 -14.03 0.01 4.82
N GLN A 184 -14.65 -0.25 5.96
CA GLN A 184 -15.42 -1.47 6.16
C GLN A 184 -16.76 -1.40 5.41
N ALA A 185 -17.15 -2.50 4.76
CA ALA A 185 -18.48 -2.62 4.19
C ALA A 185 -19.55 -2.57 5.29
N PRO A 186 -20.74 -1.99 5.04
CA PRO A 186 -21.83 -2.02 6.01
C PRO A 186 -22.15 -3.47 6.36
N LYS A 187 -22.13 -3.81 7.65
CA LYS A 187 -22.64 -5.12 8.10
C LYS A 187 -24.13 -5.17 7.77
N VAL A 188 -24.50 -5.89 6.72
CA VAL A 188 -25.92 -6.18 6.45
C VAL A 188 -26.44 -7.02 7.60
N ILE A 189 -27.11 -6.38 8.56
CA ILE A 189 -27.84 -7.06 9.62
C ILE A 189 -29.00 -7.77 8.93
N LYS A 190 -28.85 -9.09 8.69
CA LYS A 190 -29.97 -9.95 8.27
C LYS A 190 -30.90 -10.15 9.46
N ASN A 191 -31.66 -9.11 9.83
CA ASN A 191 -32.83 -9.28 10.65
C ASN A 191 -33.89 -9.96 9.79
N GLY A 192 -34.03 -11.27 9.97
CA GLY A 192 -35.13 -12.02 9.40
C GLY A 192 -36.46 -11.48 9.94
N VAL A 193 -37.19 -10.78 9.09
CA VAL A 193 -38.64 -10.65 9.21
C VAL A 193 -39.22 -10.81 7.81
N GLU A 194 -39.77 -12.00 7.55
CA GLU A 194 -40.69 -12.25 6.45
C GLU A 194 -41.89 -11.31 6.60
N GLY A 195 -42.22 -10.54 5.56
CA GLY A 195 -43.29 -9.55 5.70
C GLY A 195 -43.66 -8.75 4.47
N LYS A 196 -44.16 -9.45 3.44
CA LYS A 196 -45.14 -8.99 2.43
C LYS A 196 -44.81 -7.77 1.54
N ILE A 197 -44.63 -8.11 0.27
CA ILE A 197 -44.78 -7.30 -0.94
C ILE A 197 -46.07 -6.46 -0.90
N SER A 198 -45.96 -5.17 -1.21
CA SER A 198 -47.02 -4.45 -1.91
C SER A 198 -46.44 -3.51 -2.96
N LYS A 199 -46.95 -3.65 -4.17
CA LYS A 199 -46.64 -2.87 -5.37
C LYS A 199 -47.44 -1.58 -5.35
N ASN A 200 -46.85 -0.45 -5.75
CA ASN A 200 -47.16 0.14 -7.05
C ASN A 200 -46.29 1.37 -7.41
N PRO A 201 -46.19 1.69 -8.72
CA PRO A 201 -45.20 2.57 -9.33
C PRO A 201 -45.73 4.00 -9.52
N LEU A 202 -44.83 5.00 -9.57
CA LEU A 202 -45.12 6.33 -10.12
C LEU A 202 -43.87 6.95 -10.76
N GLU A 203 -43.88 6.84 -12.08
CA GLU A 203 -43.63 7.86 -13.11
C GLU A 203 -42.45 8.84 -13.03
N ALA A 204 -41.80 8.88 -14.20
CA ALA A 204 -40.75 9.75 -14.69
C ALA A 204 -41.02 11.26 -14.53
N THR A 205 -39.93 12.00 -14.34
CA THR A 205 -39.71 13.20 -15.16
C THR A 205 -38.22 13.42 -15.38
N GLU A 206 -37.80 13.23 -16.62
CA GLU A 206 -36.51 13.69 -17.15
C GLU A 206 -36.49 15.22 -17.15
N GLN A 207 -35.39 15.84 -16.67
CA GLN A 207 -34.86 17.04 -17.31
C GLN A 207 -33.33 16.99 -17.35
N LEU A 208 -32.87 17.00 -18.60
CA LEU A 208 -31.51 16.98 -19.09
C LEU A 208 -30.82 18.33 -18.80
N ALA A 209 -29.68 18.32 -18.10
CA ALA A 209 -28.74 19.44 -18.09
C ALA A 209 -27.30 18.94 -17.95
N THR A 210 -26.64 18.88 -19.11
CA THR A 210 -25.22 19.19 -19.36
C THR A 210 -24.14 18.44 -18.58
N ASN A 211 -23.53 17.49 -19.31
CA ASN A 211 -22.13 17.09 -19.29
C ASN A 211 -21.22 17.97 -18.43
N THR A 212 -20.88 17.47 -17.24
CA THR A 212 -19.55 17.68 -16.65
C THR A 212 -19.22 16.42 -15.87
N THR A 213 -18.20 15.69 -16.31
CA THR A 213 -17.50 14.70 -15.48
C THR A 213 -17.13 15.31 -14.13
N PRO A 214 -17.41 14.65 -12.99
CA PRO A 214 -16.70 14.93 -11.76
C PRO A 214 -16.07 13.64 -11.25
N ASN A 215 -14.90 13.31 -11.78
CA ASN A 215 -13.90 12.57 -11.03
C ASN A 215 -12.93 13.62 -10.47
N VAL A 216 -13.16 14.06 -9.23
CA VAL A 216 -12.29 15.03 -8.55
C VAL A 216 -12.05 14.50 -7.14
N SER A 217 -10.81 14.06 -6.88
CA SER A 217 -10.30 13.97 -5.50
C SER A 217 -10.65 15.29 -4.80
N SER A 218 -11.54 15.24 -3.80
CA SER A 218 -11.94 16.43 -3.07
C SER A 218 -10.89 16.71 -2.00
N TRP A 219 -10.15 17.81 -2.18
CA TRP A 219 -9.22 18.30 -1.17
C TRP A 219 -9.62 19.69 -0.70
N GLU A 220 -9.39 19.98 0.57
CA GLU A 220 -9.56 21.29 1.20
C GLU A 220 -8.20 22.00 1.22
N ASP A 221 -8.08 23.13 0.53
CA ASP A 221 -6.86 23.95 0.52
C ASP A 221 -6.92 25.01 1.62
N TYR A 222 -5.83 25.11 2.39
CA TYR A 222 -5.59 26.08 3.45
C TYR A 222 -4.34 26.89 3.12
N GLN A 223 -4.34 28.15 3.51
CA GLN A 223 -3.17 29.02 3.43
C GLN A 223 -2.94 29.72 4.76
N PHE A 224 -1.71 29.61 5.25
CA PHE A 224 -1.26 30.23 6.48
C PHE A 224 -0.09 31.17 6.20
N THR A 225 0.02 32.21 7.02
CA THR A 225 1.19 33.09 7.10
C THR A 225 1.87 32.85 8.44
N ILE A 226 3.07 32.28 8.41
CA ILE A 226 3.89 31.97 9.59
C ILE A 226 5.21 32.72 9.44
N ASN A 227 5.51 33.64 10.37
CA ASN A 227 6.70 34.50 10.31
C ASN A 227 6.89 35.20 8.94
N GLY A 228 5.78 35.68 8.34
CA GLY A 228 5.78 36.33 7.03
C GLY A 228 5.94 35.39 5.82
N ILE A 229 5.99 34.08 6.03
CA ILE A 229 6.11 33.07 4.96
C ILE A 229 4.77 32.39 4.71
N TRP A 230 4.41 32.24 3.44
CA TRP A 230 3.23 31.48 3.05
C TRP A 230 3.48 29.99 3.16
N VAL A 231 2.64 29.34 3.94
CA VAL A 231 2.58 27.89 4.10
C VAL A 231 1.21 27.44 3.58
N ARG A 232 1.22 26.61 2.55
CA ARG A 232 0.01 26.01 1.98
C ARG A 232 -0.17 24.62 2.59
N ALA A 233 -1.38 24.31 3.02
CA ALA A 233 -1.73 22.95 3.41
C ALA A 233 -2.91 22.47 2.57
N ARG A 234 -2.86 21.21 2.15
CA ARG A 234 -3.91 20.55 1.39
C ARG A 234 -4.36 19.32 2.16
N LYS A 235 -5.62 19.27 2.55
CA LYS A 235 -6.22 18.17 3.29
C LYS A 235 -7.03 17.30 2.33
N PHE A 236 -6.68 16.03 2.24
CA PHE A 236 -7.32 15.06 1.37
C PHE A 236 -8.46 14.35 2.09
N SER A 237 -9.32 13.68 1.33
CA SER A 237 -10.47 12.93 1.85
C SER A 237 -10.07 11.80 2.80
N SER A 238 -8.93 11.13 2.54
CA SER A 238 -8.27 10.20 3.46
C SER A 238 -7.76 10.83 4.77
N GLY A 239 -7.88 12.14 4.96
CA GLY A 239 -7.36 12.84 6.14
C GLY A 239 -5.85 13.08 6.12
N MET A 240 -5.17 12.70 5.03
CA MET A 240 -3.78 13.11 4.79
C MET A 240 -3.71 14.64 4.64
N LEU A 241 -2.71 15.27 5.25
CA LEU A 241 -2.43 16.70 5.11
C LEU A 241 -1.06 16.89 4.46
N SER A 242 -1.04 17.46 3.26
CA SER A 242 0.18 17.86 2.54
C SER A 242 0.49 19.32 2.82
N VAL A 243 1.64 19.60 3.43
CA VAL A 243 2.08 20.94 3.82
C VAL A 243 3.29 21.35 3.00
N SER A 244 3.21 22.48 2.31
CA SER A 244 4.29 23.01 1.48
C SER A 244 4.52 24.49 1.78
N CYS A 245 5.77 24.93 1.61
CA CYS A 245 6.15 26.33 1.74
C CYS A 245 7.31 26.62 0.78
N ILE A 246 7.54 27.91 0.53
CA ILE A 246 8.83 28.31 -0.07
C ILE A 246 9.97 27.90 0.87
N TYR A 247 11.17 27.68 0.33
CA TYR A 247 12.30 27.23 1.14
C TYR A 247 12.57 28.22 2.29
N ASN A 248 12.31 27.76 3.51
CA ASN A 248 12.61 28.47 4.75
C ASN A 248 13.17 27.45 5.76
N PRO A 249 14.42 27.58 6.22
CA PRO A 249 15.06 26.61 7.11
C PRO A 249 14.31 26.37 8.42
N GLU A 250 13.73 27.41 9.02
CA GLU A 250 13.01 27.32 10.30
C GLU A 250 11.70 26.52 10.14
N ILE A 251 10.91 26.86 9.11
CA ILE A 251 9.67 26.13 8.81
C ILE A 251 9.98 24.69 8.41
N ILE A 252 11.02 24.45 7.61
CA ILE A 252 11.42 23.08 7.25
C ILE A 252 11.88 22.29 8.48
N ALA A 253 12.62 22.90 9.42
CA ALA A 253 13.02 22.25 10.65
C ALA A 253 11.81 21.90 11.53
N MET A 254 10.84 22.79 11.62
CA MET A 254 9.56 22.56 12.31
C MET A 254 8.77 21.40 11.68
N LEU A 255 8.60 21.41 10.35
CA LEU A 255 7.90 20.34 9.63
C LEU A 255 8.61 18.98 9.81
N LYS A 256 9.95 18.97 9.79
CA LYS A 256 10.77 17.79 10.13
C LYS A 256 10.57 17.32 11.56
N GLN A 257 10.45 18.24 12.53
CA GLN A 257 10.21 17.90 13.92
C GLN A 257 8.84 17.23 14.08
N TRP A 258 7.79 17.81 13.50
CA TRP A 258 6.45 17.20 13.53
C TRP A 258 6.43 15.83 12.88
N ARG A 259 7.17 15.64 11.78
CA ARG A 259 7.35 14.33 11.14
C ARG A 259 7.91 13.29 12.13
N ASN A 260 8.90 13.67 12.93
CA ASN A 260 9.52 12.78 13.91
C ASN A 260 8.62 12.51 15.12
N GLU A 261 7.67 13.40 15.40
CA GLU A 261 6.77 13.33 16.55
C GLU A 261 5.59 12.39 16.29
N GLY A 262 4.82 12.63 15.23
CA GLY A 262 3.57 11.91 14.97
C GLY A 262 3.54 11.13 13.67
N GLY A 263 4.68 10.99 13.00
CA GLY A 263 4.78 10.36 11.69
C GLY A 263 4.50 11.36 10.57
N GLY A 264 5.15 11.12 9.44
CA GLY A 264 5.07 12.00 8.29
C GLY A 264 6.14 11.65 7.26
N ARG A 265 6.06 12.21 6.06
CA ARG A 265 7.09 12.01 5.05
C ARG A 265 7.23 13.24 4.15
N PHE A 266 8.45 13.52 3.73
CA PHE A 266 8.69 14.47 2.67
C PHE A 266 8.47 13.81 1.31
N ASP A 267 7.55 14.37 0.52
CA ASP A 267 7.37 14.04 -0.89
C ASP A 267 8.28 14.91 -1.76
N GLN A 268 9.22 14.27 -2.46
CA GLN A 268 10.20 14.96 -3.30
C GLN A 268 9.60 15.51 -4.60
N ARG A 269 8.55 14.88 -5.15
CA ARG A 269 7.89 15.28 -6.41
C ARG A 269 7.18 16.61 -6.22
N TYR A 270 6.42 16.73 -5.14
CA TYR A 270 5.64 17.93 -4.84
C TYR A 270 6.34 18.89 -3.87
N ARG A 271 7.50 18.49 -3.34
CA ARG A 271 8.27 19.24 -2.33
C ARG A 271 7.40 19.62 -1.12
N SER A 272 6.60 18.66 -0.68
CA SER A 272 5.65 18.81 0.43
C SER A 272 5.96 17.85 1.57
N TRP A 273 5.49 18.19 2.75
CA TRP A 273 5.50 17.37 3.95
C TRP A 273 4.11 16.79 4.15
N ASN A 274 3.98 15.47 4.02
CA ASN A 274 2.71 14.78 4.17
C ASN A 274 2.61 14.21 5.58
N TYR A 275 1.46 14.41 6.22
CA TYR A 275 1.11 13.92 7.55
C TYR A 275 -0.21 13.14 7.45
N TRP A 276 -0.43 12.17 8.33
CA TRP A 276 -1.62 11.32 8.34
C TRP A 276 -2.38 11.44 9.66
N GLN A 277 -3.68 11.10 9.66
CA GLN A 277 -4.46 11.09 10.89
C GLN A 277 -3.88 10.07 11.90
N PRO A 278 -4.11 10.25 13.21
CA PRO A 278 -4.76 11.42 13.80
C PRO A 278 -3.85 12.67 13.82
N PHE A 279 -2.55 12.50 13.58
CA PHE A 279 -1.57 13.57 13.76
C PHE A 279 -1.71 14.72 12.75
N SER A 280 -2.21 14.47 11.55
CA SER A 280 -2.49 15.52 10.57
C SER A 280 -3.50 16.55 11.09
N ALA A 281 -4.44 16.17 11.95
CA ALA A 281 -5.33 17.12 12.64
C ALA A 281 -4.55 18.03 13.59
N THR A 282 -3.63 17.46 14.38
CA THR A 282 -2.72 18.23 15.25
C THR A 282 -1.82 19.17 14.43
N VAL A 283 -1.32 18.73 13.28
CA VAL A 283 -0.52 19.58 12.39
C VAL A 283 -1.36 20.76 11.86
N LEU A 284 -2.59 20.51 11.43
CA LEU A 284 -3.48 21.55 10.95
C LEU A 284 -3.79 22.58 12.05
N GLU A 285 -4.15 22.11 13.25
CA GLU A 285 -4.38 22.98 14.43
C GLU A 285 -3.14 23.82 14.77
N ARG A 286 -1.93 23.22 14.71
CA ARG A 286 -0.69 23.95 14.94
C ARG A 286 -0.44 25.03 13.88
N LEU A 287 -0.71 24.73 12.62
CA LEU A 287 -0.60 25.72 11.54
C LEU A 287 -1.60 26.87 11.73
N GLU A 288 -2.83 26.57 12.15
CA GLU A 288 -3.85 27.57 12.49
C GLU A 288 -3.42 28.46 13.67
N LEU A 289 -2.89 27.86 14.75
CA LEU A 289 -2.41 28.61 15.93
C LEU A 289 -1.19 29.50 15.61
N MET A 290 -0.35 29.06 14.68
CA MET A 290 0.83 29.82 14.23
C MET A 290 0.49 30.87 13.16
N HIS A 291 -0.73 30.86 12.63
CA HIS A 291 -1.14 31.81 11.62
C HIS A 291 -1.26 33.22 12.21
N ALA A 292 -0.43 34.13 11.71
CA ALA A 292 -0.64 35.56 11.91
C ALA A 292 -1.67 36.06 10.87
N PRO A 293 -2.88 36.51 11.26
CA PRO A 293 -3.94 36.85 10.31
C PRO A 293 -3.68 38.12 9.48
N ASN A 294 -2.55 38.81 9.66
CA ASN A 294 -2.22 40.01 8.90
C ASN A 294 -0.70 40.23 8.88
N ASP A 295 -0.07 39.86 7.77
CA ASP A 295 1.14 40.55 7.30
C ASP A 295 0.82 41.07 5.88
N ILE A 296 -0.13 42.01 5.82
CA ILE A 296 -0.13 43.00 4.76
C ILE A 296 1.01 43.95 5.09
N LYS A 297 2.16 43.79 4.43
CA LYS A 297 3.08 44.91 4.27
C LYS A 297 2.85 45.50 2.88
N HIS A 298 2.27 46.70 2.93
CA HIS A 298 2.15 47.66 1.85
C HIS A 298 3.45 47.77 1.04
N HIS A 299 3.28 48.07 -0.26
CA HIS A 299 4.31 48.61 -1.15
C HIS A 299 5.18 49.69 -0.49
#